data_AF-A0A3L6FAL5-F1
#
_entry.id   AF-A0A3L6FAL5-F1
#
_cell.length_a   1.000
_cell.length_b   1.000
_cell.length_c   1.000
_cell.angle_alpha   90.00
_cell.angle_beta   90.00
_cell.angle_gamma   90.00
#
_symmetry.space_group_name_H-M   'P 1'
#
loop_
_entity.id
_entity.type
_entity.pdbx_description
1 polymer ?
#
loop_
_entity_poly.entity_id
_entity_poly.type
_entity_poly.pdbx_seq_one_letter_code
_entity_poly.pdbx_strand_id
1 'polypeptide(L)'
;IIFWNIIFLLETVYANRSTHNLKSFFVYYLQKLKEKPEFTNPDEFYFKMINSRTVGGIHRPKPEDNKYTEEELLLLKNKDMGYILQSIQCEKRFVTF
;
A
#
# COMPACT_ATOMS: atom_id res chain seq x y z
N ILE A 1 18.38 21.13 35.03
CA ILE A 1 19.32 20.08 34.56
C ILE A 1 18.92 18.70 35.09
N ILE A 2 18.81 18.49 36.41
CA ILE A 2 18.43 17.18 36.99
C ILE A 2 17.02 16.71 36.57
N PHE A 3 16.03 17.61 36.60
CA PHE A 3 14.65 17.27 36.23
C PHE A 3 14.50 16.85 34.75
N TRP A 4 15.19 17.56 33.85
CA TRP A 4 15.25 17.23 32.42
C TRP A 4 15.96 15.89 32.16
N ASN A 5 17.02 15.58 32.89
CA ASN A 5 17.69 14.27 32.80
C ASN A 5 16.78 13.12 33.25
N ILE A 6 15.95 13.33 34.29
CA ILE A 6 15.00 12.32 34.77
C ILE A 6 13.88 12.09 33.74
N ILE A 7 13.31 13.15 33.17
CA ILE A 7 12.30 13.04 32.11
C ILE A 7 12.87 12.30 30.90
N PHE A 8 14.08 12.66 30.45
CA PHE A 8 14.74 11.98 29.34
C PHE A 8 15.00 10.49 29.64
N LEU A 9 15.39 10.14 30.86
CA LEU A 9 15.59 8.75 31.26
C LEU A 9 14.27 7.97 31.32
N LEU A 10 13.19 8.60 31.79
CA LEU A 10 11.86 7.97 31.84
C LEU A 10 11.29 7.77 30.44
N GLU A 11 11.43 8.74 29.54
CA GLU A 11 11.02 8.63 28.14
C GLU A 11 11.80 7.53 27.41
N THR A 12 13.12 7.46 27.60
CA THR A 12 13.96 6.42 26.99
C THR A 12 13.64 5.02 27.54
N VAL A 13 13.42 4.88 28.86
CA VAL A 13 13.02 3.60 29.47
C VAL A 13 11.62 3.18 29.03
N TYR A 14 10.66 4.11 28.99
CA TYR A 14 9.29 3.85 28.53
C TYR A 14 9.26 3.44 27.05
N ALA A 15 10.01 4.16 26.20
CA ALA A 15 10.19 3.82 24.80
C ALA A 15 10.81 2.43 24.63
N ASN A 16 11.86 2.09 25.40
CA ASN A 16 12.52 0.79 25.31
C ASN A 16 11.58 -0.37 25.73
N ARG A 17 10.80 -0.20 26.81
CA ARG A 17 9.80 -1.19 27.23
C ARG A 17 8.71 -1.43 26.18
N SER A 18 8.21 -0.35 25.55
CA SER A 18 7.27 -0.45 24.42
C SER A 18 7.88 -1.25 23.27
N THR A 19 9.14 -0.97 22.91
CA THR A 19 9.83 -1.71 21.84
C THR A 19 10.08 -3.18 22.17
N HIS A 20 10.31 -3.53 23.44
CA HIS A 20 10.50 -4.92 23.85
C HIS A 20 9.21 -5.74 23.71
N ASN A 21 8.08 -5.18 24.10
CA ASN A 21 6.77 -5.82 23.94
C ASN A 21 6.42 -6.01 22.45
N LEU A 22 6.74 -5.02 21.62
CA LEU A 22 6.57 -5.13 20.16
C LEU A 22 7.51 -6.17 19.54
N LYS A 23 8.78 -6.24 19.98
CA LYS A 23 9.73 -7.26 19.53
C LYS A 23 9.27 -8.67 19.92
N SER A 24 8.84 -8.86 21.17
CA SER A 24 8.31 -10.14 21.65
C SER A 24 7.06 -10.56 20.87
N PHE A 25 6.13 -9.63 20.66
CA PHE A 25 4.94 -9.86 19.83
C PHE A 25 5.31 -10.22 18.38
N PHE A 26 6.26 -9.51 17.78
CA PHE A 26 6.71 -9.76 16.42
C PHE A 26 7.35 -11.15 16.26
N VAL A 27 8.20 -11.55 17.20
CA VAL A 27 8.80 -12.89 17.24
C VAL A 27 7.72 -13.98 17.34
N TYR A 28 6.77 -13.81 18.26
CA TYR A 28 5.63 -14.71 18.41
C TYR A 28 4.80 -14.81 17.12
N TYR A 29 4.51 -13.67 16.50
CA TYR A 29 3.73 -13.59 15.27
C TYR A 29 4.41 -14.34 14.11
N LEU A 30 5.72 -14.16 13.92
CA LEU A 30 6.48 -14.87 12.89
C LEU A 30 6.50 -16.39 13.12
N GLN A 31 6.63 -16.83 14.37
CA GLN A 31 6.54 -18.25 14.70
C GLN A 31 5.19 -18.84 14.30
N LYS A 32 4.10 -18.13 14.60
CA LYS A 32 2.76 -18.56 14.18
C LYS A 32 2.56 -18.56 12.68
N LEU A 33 3.19 -17.65 11.94
CA LEU A 33 3.15 -17.69 10.47
C LEU A 33 3.91 -18.88 9.88
N LYS A 34 4.95 -19.39 10.55
CA LYS A 34 5.68 -20.60 10.13
C LYS A 34 4.89 -21.89 10.38
N GLU A 35 4.14 -21.95 11.47
CA GLU A 35 3.31 -23.13 11.80
C GLU A 35 2.13 -23.28 10.83
N LYS A 36 1.53 -22.16 10.38
CA LYS A 36 0.36 -22.18 9.47
C LYS A 36 0.48 -23.07 8.21
N PRO A 37 1.55 -22.96 7.39
CA PRO A 37 1.68 -23.81 6.21
C PRO A 37 1.81 -25.31 6.53
N GLU A 38 2.35 -25.67 7.70
CA GLU A 38 2.49 -27.08 8.12
C GLU A 38 1.13 -27.74 8.44
N PHE A 39 0.15 -26.94 8.87
CA PHE A 39 -1.20 -27.41 9.22
C PHE A 39 -2.27 -27.06 8.18
N THR A 40 -1.88 -26.55 7.00
CA THR A 40 -2.84 -26.21 5.94
C THR A 40 -3.23 -27.47 5.18
N ASN A 41 -4.53 -27.71 4.98
CA ASN A 41 -4.98 -28.83 4.14
C ASN A 41 -4.76 -28.50 2.65
N PRO A 42 -4.03 -29.34 1.88
CA PRO A 42 -3.73 -29.06 0.47
C PRO A 42 -4.95 -28.94 -0.43
N ASP A 43 -6.09 -29.50 -0.02
CA ASP A 43 -7.35 -29.44 -0.78
C ASP A 43 -8.24 -28.24 -0.39
N GLU A 44 -7.77 -27.36 0.50
CA GLU A 44 -8.52 -26.15 0.86
C GLU A 44 -8.69 -25.22 -0.34
N PHE A 45 -9.94 -24.90 -0.64
CA PHE A 45 -10.30 -23.99 -1.71
C PHE A 45 -11.15 -22.82 -1.19
N TYR A 46 -10.64 -21.61 -1.43
CA TYR A 46 -11.38 -20.37 -1.21
C TYR A 46 -11.76 -19.75 -2.55
N PHE A 47 -12.98 -19.23 -2.69
CA PHE A 47 -13.42 -18.54 -3.91
C PHE A 47 -12.51 -17.36 -4.33
N LYS A 48 -11.81 -16.74 -3.38
CA LYS A 48 -10.82 -15.69 -3.67
C LYS A 48 -9.64 -16.20 -4.51
N MET A 49 -9.33 -17.49 -4.49
CA MET A 49 -8.28 -18.13 -5.30
C MET A 49 -8.59 -18.08 -6.81
N ILE A 50 -9.86 -17.94 -7.20
CA ILE A 50 -10.26 -17.76 -8.61
C ILE A 50 -9.75 -16.42 -9.15
N ASN A 51 -9.75 -15.38 -8.32
CA ASN A 51 -9.43 -14.00 -8.70
C ASN A 51 -8.05 -13.55 -8.20
N SER A 52 -7.22 -14.45 -7.71
CA SER A 52 -5.87 -14.15 -7.23
C SER A 52 -4.88 -15.11 -7.86
N ARG A 53 -3.62 -14.69 -7.98
CA ARG A 53 -2.58 -15.49 -8.63
C ARG A 53 -1.32 -15.51 -7.79
N THR A 54 -0.67 -16.67 -7.72
CA THR A 54 0.65 -16.80 -7.12
C THR A 54 1.70 -16.56 -8.20
N VAL A 55 2.49 -15.49 -8.07
CA VAL A 55 3.55 -15.15 -9.03
C VAL A 55 4.88 -15.20 -8.29
N GLY A 56 5.73 -16.16 -8.64
CA GLY A 56 7.02 -16.36 -7.97
C GLY A 56 6.89 -16.75 -6.49
N GLY A 57 5.86 -17.54 -6.14
CA GLY A 57 5.60 -17.96 -4.75
C GLY A 57 4.91 -16.92 -3.86
N ILE A 58 4.69 -15.69 -4.36
CA ILE A 58 4.01 -14.61 -3.63
C ILE A 58 2.57 -14.49 -4.12
N HIS A 59 1.61 -14.56 -3.20
CA HIS A 59 0.21 -14.30 -3.49
C HIS A 59 0.02 -12.84 -3.88
N ARG A 60 -0.45 -12.59 -5.10
CA ARG A 60 -0.81 -11.25 -5.57
C ARG A 60 -2.30 -11.21 -5.89
N PRO A 61 -3.01 -10.16 -5.48
CA PRO A 61 -4.33 -9.91 -6.04
C PRO A 61 -4.19 -9.79 -7.55
N LYS A 62 -5.24 -10.18 -8.29
CA LYS A 62 -5.28 -9.89 -9.73
C LYS A 62 -5.13 -8.37 -9.89
N PRO A 63 -4.18 -7.90 -10.72
CA PRO A 63 -4.10 -6.48 -10.99
C PRO A 63 -5.46 -6.02 -11.51
N GLU A 64 -5.94 -4.87 -11.05
CA GLU A 64 -7.00 -4.17 -11.75
C GLU A 64 -6.43 -3.75 -13.10
N ASP A 65 -6.52 -4.65 -14.07
CA ASP A 65 -6.28 -4.28 -15.44
C ASP A 65 -7.30 -3.17 -15.72
N ASN A 66 -6.82 -1.97 -16.06
CA ASN A 66 -7.64 -0.90 -16.60
C ASN A 66 -8.23 -1.40 -17.91
N LYS A 67 -9.31 -2.18 -17.81
CA LYS A 67 -10.07 -2.73 -18.93
C LYS A 67 -10.98 -1.64 -19.46
N TYR A 68 -10.37 -0.55 -19.91
CA TYR A 68 -11.09 0.41 -20.72
C TYR A 68 -11.28 -0.21 -22.10
N THR A 69 -12.50 -0.14 -22.59
CA THR A 69 -12.81 -0.38 -23.99
C THR A 69 -12.10 0.65 -24.86
N GLU A 70 -11.92 0.36 -26.15
CA GLU A 70 -11.28 1.31 -27.08
C GLU A 70 -12.03 2.65 -27.14
N GLU A 71 -13.36 2.62 -27.04
CA GLU A 71 -14.21 3.81 -26.99
C GLU A 71 -13.96 4.65 -25.73
N GLU A 72 -13.85 4.01 -24.57
CA GLU A 72 -13.53 4.69 -23.31
C GLU A 72 -12.13 5.31 -23.34
N LEU A 73 -11.16 4.64 -23.95
CA LEU A 73 -9.81 5.18 -24.15
C LEU A 73 -9.81 6.40 -25.08
N LEU A 74 -10.59 6.37 -26.16
CA LEU A 74 -10.74 7.52 -27.07
C LEU A 74 -11.39 8.70 -26.35
N LEU A 75 -12.42 8.45 -25.54
CA LEU A 75 -13.08 9.48 -24.74
C LEU A 75 -12.11 10.13 -23.73
N LEU A 76 -11.30 9.34 -23.04
CA LEU A 76 -10.27 9.86 -22.12
C LEU A 76 -9.25 10.73 -22.85
N LYS A 77 -8.70 10.23 -23.97
CA LYS A 77 -7.75 11.00 -24.80
C LYS A 77 -8.34 12.31 -25.31
N ASN A 78 -9.61 12.31 -25.73
CA ASN A 78 -10.29 13.51 -26.22
C ASN A 78 -10.51 14.53 -25.09
N LYS A 79 -10.89 14.08 -23.89
CA LYS A 79 -11.05 14.96 -22.71
C LYS A 79 -9.71 15.60 -22.31
N ASP A 80 -8.64 14.81 -22.26
CA ASP A 80 -7.31 15.31 -21.92
C ASP A 80 -6.82 16.34 -22.95
N MET A 81 -7.05 16.06 -24.24
CA MET A 81 -6.70 17.00 -25.31
C MET A 81 -7.48 18.31 -25.19
N GLY A 82 -8.78 18.25 -24.89
CA GLY A 82 -9.61 19.44 -24.67
C GLY A 82 -9.11 20.28 -23.48
N TYR A 83 -8.70 19.62 -22.40
CA TYR A 83 -8.13 20.28 -21.23
C TYR A 83 -6.80 20.98 -21.56
N ILE A 84 -5.89 20.31 -22.27
CA ILE A 84 -4.59 20.87 -22.67
C ILE A 84 -4.77 22.07 -23.62
N LEU A 85 -5.70 21.99 -24.57
CA LEU A 85 -5.97 23.12 -25.46
C LEU A 85 -6.55 24.32 -24.71
N GLN A 86 -7.43 24.07 -23.74
CA GLN A 86 -7.99 25.11 -22.90
C GLN A 86 -6.92 25.77 -22.03
N SER A 87 -6.01 25.00 -21.43
CA SER A 87 -4.92 25.56 -20.61
C SER A 87 -4.00 26.44 -21.45
N ILE A 88 -3.56 25.97 -22.62
CA ILE A 88 -2.73 26.74 -23.57
C ILE A 88 -3.44 28.04 -23.97
N GLN A 89 -4.75 27.98 -24.25
CA GLN A 89 -5.52 29.17 -24.64
C GLN A 89 -5.67 30.16 -23.48
N CYS A 90 -5.77 29.69 -22.23
CA CYS A 90 -5.77 30.54 -21.05
C CYS A 90 -4.41 31.20 -20.83
N GLU A 91 -3.31 30.46 -20.95
CA GLU A 91 -1.94 30.99 -20.84
C GLU A 91 -1.66 32.05 -21.90
N LYS A 92 -2.01 31.78 -23.17
CA LYS A 92 -1.87 32.77 -24.25
C LYS A 92 -2.64 34.05 -23.98
N ARG A 93 -3.89 33.92 -23.50
CA ARG A 93 -4.72 35.08 -23.14
C ARG A 93 -4.10 35.88 -22.00
N PHE A 94 -3.59 35.21 -20.97
CA PHE A 94 -2.95 35.87 -19.83
C PHE A 94 -1.69 36.65 -20.24
N VAL A 95 -0.88 36.12 -21.16
CA VAL A 95 0.36 36.78 -21.64
C VAL A 95 0.08 37.94 -22.61
N THR A 96 -1.08 37.97 -23.26
CA THR A 96 -1.48 39.05 -24.18
C THR A 96 -2.11 40.28 -23.51
N PHE A 97 -2.32 40.26 -22.19
CA PHE A 97 -2.71 41.43 -21.39
C PHE A 97 -1.50 42.02 -20.67
#